data_AF-A0AAV5JPJ8-F1
#
_entry.id   AF-A0AAV5JPJ8-F1
#
_cell.length_a   1.000
_cell.length_b   1.000
_cell.length_c   1.000
_cell.angle_alpha   90.00
_cell.angle_beta   90.00
_cell.angle_gamma   90.00
#
_symmetry.space_group_name_H-M   'P 1'
#
loop_
_entity.id
_entity.type
_entity.pdbx_description
1 polymer ?
#
loop_
_entity_poly.entity_id
_entity_poly.type
_entity_poly.pdbx_seq_one_letter_code
_entity_poly.pdbx_strand_id
1 'polypeptide(L)'
;MENGGVVNREVEPVSTITIKGILSLMMQNIDEENGKRVISLGMGDPTAYSCFHTTPMAGEAVVDALQSEKFNGYAPTVGLLQTRR
;
A
#
# COMPACT_ATOMS: atom_id res chain seq x y z
N MET A 1 -23.15 25.49 -41.32
CA MET A 1 -22.78 24.21 -40.68
C MET A 1 -22.07 24.56 -39.40
N GLU A 2 -22.82 24.66 -38.30
CA GLU A 2 -22.28 24.88 -36.96
C GLU A 2 -21.54 23.63 -36.51
N ASN A 3 -20.23 23.73 -36.31
CA ASN A 3 -19.46 22.72 -35.59
C ASN A 3 -19.56 23.05 -34.10
N GLY A 4 -20.47 22.36 -33.41
CA GLY A 4 -20.62 22.43 -31.96
C GLY A 4 -19.32 21.97 -31.30
N GLY A 5 -18.63 22.92 -30.67
CA GLY A 5 -17.49 22.64 -29.82
C GLY A 5 -17.92 21.73 -28.68
N VAL A 6 -17.39 20.51 -28.64
CA VAL A 6 -17.47 19.66 -27.46
C VAL A 6 -16.59 20.30 -26.40
N VAL A 7 -17.20 21.04 -25.50
CA VAL A 7 -16.54 21.55 -24.30
C VAL A 7 -16.18 20.33 -23.47
N ASN A 8 -14.88 20.03 -23.38
CA ASN A 8 -14.35 19.09 -22.39
C ASN A 8 -14.76 19.64 -21.02
N ARG A 9 -15.75 19.02 -20.37
CA ARG A 9 -16.00 19.26 -18.96
C ARG A 9 -14.75 18.82 -18.21
N GLU A 10 -14.01 19.78 -17.68
CA GLU A 10 -13.09 19.51 -16.59
C GLU A 10 -13.91 18.84 -15.49
N VAL A 11 -13.62 17.56 -15.25
CA VAL A 11 -14.19 16.82 -14.14
C VAL A 11 -13.50 17.37 -12.91
N GLU A 12 -14.19 18.25 -12.18
CA GLU A 12 -13.78 18.66 -10.84
C GLU A 12 -13.44 17.39 -10.04
N PRO A 13 -12.20 17.26 -9.53
CA PRO A 13 -11.81 16.08 -8.81
C PRO A 13 -12.69 16.00 -7.57
N VAL A 14 -13.58 15.00 -7.52
CA VAL A 14 -14.27 14.64 -6.29
C VAL A 14 -13.18 14.47 -5.25
N SER A 15 -13.16 15.33 -4.23
CA SER A 15 -12.18 15.28 -3.16
C SER A 15 -12.19 13.86 -2.62
N THR A 16 -11.11 13.13 -2.92
CA THR A 16 -11.10 11.68 -2.69
C THR A 16 -10.96 11.47 -1.19
N ILE A 17 -12.09 11.26 -0.53
CA ILE A 17 -12.13 10.93 0.89
C ILE A 17 -11.54 9.52 1.03
N THR A 18 -10.37 9.43 1.66
CA THR A 18 -9.73 8.15 1.95
C THR A 18 -9.92 7.77 3.41
N ILE A 19 -10.01 6.46 3.67
CA ILE A 19 -10.04 5.92 5.04
C ILE A 19 -8.81 6.42 5.83
N LYS A 20 -7.63 6.39 5.19
CA LYS A 20 -6.38 6.91 5.77
C LYS A 20 -6.47 8.39 6.12
N GLY A 21 -7.10 9.21 5.28
CA GLY A 21 -7.27 10.64 5.49
C GLY A 21 -8.15 10.95 6.71
N ILE A 22 -9.32 10.29 6.80
CA ILE A 22 -10.20 10.44 7.97
C ILE A 22 -9.51 9.96 9.25
N LEU A 23 -8.83 8.79 9.21
CA LEU A 23 -8.12 8.27 10.37
C LEU A 23 -7.02 9.25 10.83
N SER A 24 -6.28 9.84 9.89
CA SER A 24 -5.22 10.81 10.20
C SER A 24 -5.78 12.06 10.89
N LEU A 25 -6.93 12.56 10.43
CA LEU A 25 -7.64 13.68 11.09
C LEU A 25 -8.05 13.30 12.52
N MET A 26 -8.61 12.11 12.74
CA MET A 26 -8.96 11.67 14.10
C MET A 26 -7.72 11.58 15.00
N MET A 27 -6.61 11.03 14.50
CA MET A 27 -5.36 10.91 15.26
C MET A 27 -4.77 12.28 15.64
N GLN A 28 -4.88 13.31 14.79
CA GLN A 28 -4.42 14.67 15.07
C GLN A 28 -5.21 15.36 16.21
N ASN A 29 -6.40 14.88 16.53
CA ASN A 29 -7.25 15.44 17.58
C ASN A 29 -7.14 14.68 18.90
N ILE A 30 -6.19 13.75 19.02
CA ILE A 30 -5.93 13.03 20.27
C ILE A 30 -5.17 13.92 21.24
N ASP A 31 -5.66 13.98 22.47
CA ASP A 31 -4.98 14.66 23.58
C ASP A 31 -3.84 13.77 24.13
N GLU A 32 -2.60 14.20 23.87
CA GLU A 32 -1.39 13.53 24.35
C GLU A 32 -1.17 13.69 25.87
N GLU A 33 -1.77 14.70 26.51
CA GLU A 33 -1.58 14.98 27.94
C GLU A 33 -2.45 14.08 28.85
N ASN A 34 -3.47 13.42 28.30
CA ASN A 34 -4.37 12.51 29.03
C ASN A 34 -3.69 11.21 29.51
N GLY A 35 -2.44 10.95 29.10
CA GLY A 35 -1.66 9.76 29.51
C GLY A 35 -2.20 8.42 29.02
N LYS A 36 -3.26 8.39 28.19
CA LYS A 36 -3.84 7.18 27.61
C LYS A 36 -3.07 6.77 26.37
N ARG A 37 -2.73 5.48 26.27
CA ARG A 37 -2.12 4.91 25.07
C ARG A 37 -3.14 4.76 23.94
N VAL A 38 -2.79 5.22 22.75
CA VAL A 38 -3.57 5.01 21.52
C VAL A 38 -3.40 3.57 21.02
N ILE A 39 -4.50 2.92 20.63
CA ILE A 39 -4.51 1.57 20.03
C ILE A 39 -5.03 1.68 18.60
N SER A 40 -4.20 1.35 17.61
CA SER A 40 -4.52 1.51 16.19
C SER A 40 -5.19 0.27 15.60
N LEU A 41 -6.52 0.17 15.72
CA LEU A 41 -7.27 -0.97 15.14
C LEU A 41 -7.55 -0.83 13.63
N GLY A 42 -7.21 0.31 13.04
CA GLY A 42 -7.40 0.58 11.61
C GLY A 42 -6.17 0.31 10.74
N MET A 43 -5.05 -0.09 11.33
CA MET A 43 -3.81 -0.34 10.59
C MET A 43 -3.82 -1.77 10.04
N GLY A 44 -3.88 -1.90 8.71
CA GLY A 44 -3.88 -3.19 8.02
C GLY A 44 -2.50 -3.81 7.83
N ASP A 45 -1.42 -3.08 8.11
CA ASP A 45 -0.06 -3.60 8.06
C ASP A 45 0.30 -4.22 9.43
N PRO A 46 0.40 -5.56 9.52
CA PRO A 46 0.75 -6.22 10.78
C PRO A 46 2.21 -5.97 11.18
N THR A 47 3.09 -5.64 10.24
CA THR A 47 4.54 -5.45 10.50
C THR A 47 4.84 -4.18 11.30
N ALA A 48 3.86 -3.26 11.37
CA ALA A 48 3.92 -2.10 12.26
C ALA A 48 3.99 -2.49 13.76
N TYR A 49 3.61 -3.73 14.09
CA TYR A 49 3.72 -4.28 15.44
C TYR A 49 4.91 -5.22 15.54
N SER A 50 5.74 -5.03 16.57
CA SER A 50 6.97 -5.80 16.82
C SER A 50 6.75 -7.29 17.11
N CYS A 51 5.52 -7.77 17.18
CA CYS A 51 5.20 -9.18 17.39
C CYS A 51 5.01 -9.96 16.07
N PHE A 52 4.81 -9.29 14.93
CA PHE A 52 4.65 -9.97 13.64
C PHE A 52 5.96 -9.95 12.87
N HIS A 53 6.67 -11.08 12.89
CA HIS A 53 7.90 -11.28 12.13
C HIS A 53 7.66 -12.20 10.95
N THR A 54 8.37 -11.96 9.85
CA THR A 54 8.44 -12.92 8.75
C THR A 54 9.14 -14.20 9.20
N THR A 55 8.82 -15.32 8.57
CA THR A 55 9.54 -16.58 8.83
C THR A 55 10.99 -16.46 8.31
N PRO A 56 12.00 -17.01 9.00
CA PRO A 56 13.38 -17.03 8.52
C PRO A 56 13.52 -17.61 7.11
N MET A 57 12.71 -18.63 6.79
CA MET A 57 12.69 -19.27 5.46
C MET A 57 12.36 -18.30 4.32
N ALA A 58 11.53 -17.28 4.58
CA ALA A 58 11.20 -16.28 3.58
C ALA A 58 12.42 -15.40 3.28
N GLY A 59 13.21 -15.07 4.30
CA GLY A 59 14.46 -14.33 4.12
C GLY A 59 15.50 -15.15 3.35
N GLU A 60 15.68 -16.42 3.72
CA GLU A 60 16.59 -17.34 3.03
C GLU A 60 16.22 -17.52 1.56
N ALA A 61 14.93 -17.70 1.24
CA ALA A 61 14.46 -17.84 -0.13
C ALA A 61 14.76 -16.60 -1.00
N VAL A 62 14.71 -15.39 -0.42
CA VAL A 62 15.10 -14.16 -1.13
C VAL A 62 16.59 -14.14 -1.40
N VAL A 63 17.42 -14.53 -0.43
CA VAL A 63 18.88 -14.63 -0.61
C VAL A 63 19.23 -15.64 -1.70
N ASP A 64 18.62 -16.83 -1.68
CA ASP A 64 18.84 -17.88 -2.68
C ASP A 64 18.44 -17.41 -4.08
N ALA A 65 17.30 -16.72 -4.20
CA ALA A 65 16.86 -16.18 -5.48
C ALA A 65 17.85 -15.14 -6.04
N LEU A 66 18.38 -14.25 -5.20
CA LEU A 66 19.38 -13.25 -5.58
C LEU A 66 20.70 -13.92 -5.99
N GLN A 67 21.21 -14.85 -5.19
CA GLN A 67 22.46 -15.56 -5.47
C GLN A 67 22.38 -16.46 -6.70
N SER A 68 21.18 -16.92 -7.06
CA SER A 68 20.99 -17.74 -8.25
C SER A 68 21.23 -16.99 -9.57
N GLU A 69 21.12 -15.66 -9.56
CA GLU A 69 21.14 -14.78 -10.75
C GLU A 69 20.10 -15.11 -11.84
N LYS A 70 19.17 -16.03 -11.57
CA LYS A 70 18.18 -16.52 -12.55
C LYS A 70 17.01 -15.58 -12.77
N PHE A 71 16.80 -14.62 -11.87
CA PHE A 71 15.59 -13.80 -11.80
C PHE A 71 15.86 -12.30 -12.00
N ASN A 72 16.99 -11.96 -12.63
CA ASN A 72 17.43 -10.56 -12.81
C ASN A 72 16.80 -9.87 -14.04
N GLY A 73 16.12 -10.62 -14.91
CA GLY A 73 15.43 -10.09 -16.08
C GLY A 73 14.00 -9.65 -15.82
N TYR A 74 13.39 -8.97 -16.78
CA TYR A 74 11.97 -8.62 -16.71
C TYR A 74 11.08 -9.87 -16.71
N ALA A 75 10.16 -9.93 -15.76
CA ALA A 75 9.08 -10.92 -15.77
C ALA A 75 8.01 -10.54 -16.81
N PRO A 76 7.24 -11.51 -17.33
CA PRO A 76 6.00 -11.23 -18.06
C PRO A 76 5.05 -10.34 -17.24
N THR A 77 4.13 -9.62 -17.89
CA THR A 77 3.16 -8.73 -17.22
C THR A 77 2.35 -9.43 -16.12
N VAL A 78 2.10 -10.72 -16.28
CA VAL A 78 1.38 -11.57 -15.32
C VAL A 78 2.31 -12.26 -14.30
N GLY A 79 3.59 -11.88 -14.22
CA GLY A 79 4.62 -12.54 -13.40
C GLY A 79 5.28 -13.75 -14.08
N LEU A 80 6.09 -14.50 -13.34
CA LEU A 80 6.72 -15.73 -13.83
C LEU A 80 5.73 -16.90 -13.79
N LEU A 81 5.81 -17.84 -14.75
CA LEU A 81 4.91 -19.00 -14.76
C LEU A 81 5.02 -19.84 -13.49
N GLN A 82 6.25 -20.00 -12.98
CA GLN A 82 6.53 -20.75 -11.75
C GLN A 82 5.98 -20.07 -10.48
N THR A 83 5.76 -18.76 -10.48
CA THR A 83 5.23 -18.04 -9.29
C THR A 83 3.71 -17.93 -9.30
N ARG A 84 3.04 -18.39 -10.36
CA ARG A 84 1.57 -18.37 -10.50
C ARG A 84 0.90 -19.71 -10.24
N ARG A 85 1.66 -20.80 -10.20
CA ARG A 85 1.17 -22.17 -9.99
C ARG A 85 1.37 -22.54 -8.53
#